data_AF-A0A4Y2EJ19-F1
#
_entry.id   AF-A0A4Y2EJ19-F1
#
_cell.length_a   1.000
_cell.length_b   1.000
_cell.length_c   1.000
_cell.angle_alpha   90.00
_cell.angle_beta   90.00
_cell.angle_gamma   90.00
#
_symmetry.space_group_name_H-M   'P 1'
#
loop_
_entity.id
_entity.type
_entity.pdbx_description
1 polymer ?
#
loop_
_entity_poly.entity_id
_entity_poly.type
_entity_poly.pdbx_seq_one_letter_code
_entity_poly.pdbx_strand_id
1 'polypeptide(L)'
;MNLRHTENNLISDPKTFWSNFKNKNINSPDCLFYNNVCNENDGDIANAFADYFSSVFKPSTDLDGNDDCKSNCVGDFAKIESVTYDDMVLDIRELKSSLTVGVDNIPSFIIKGCAEFLIYSLLVLFNLPLRLKAFPDV
;
A
#
# COMPACT_ATOMS: atom_id res chain seq x y z
N MET A 1 -12.32 8.37 -19.57
CA MET A 1 -12.21 7.55 -18.36
C MET A 1 -12.67 8.39 -17.17
N ASN A 2 -13.59 7.91 -16.34
CA ASN A 2 -14.14 8.69 -15.22
C ASN A 2 -13.44 8.28 -13.91
N LEU A 3 -12.44 9.07 -13.49
CA LEU A 3 -11.64 8.82 -12.28
C LEU A 3 -12.51 8.67 -11.02
N ARG A 4 -13.55 9.50 -10.88
CA ARG A 4 -14.48 9.41 -9.73
C ARG A 4 -15.22 8.08 -9.66
N HIS A 5 -15.60 7.54 -10.82
CA HIS A 5 -16.27 6.23 -10.86
C HIS A 5 -15.31 5.12 -10.43
N THR A 6 -14.05 5.18 -10.84
CA THR A 6 -13.03 4.22 -10.41
C THR A 6 -12.70 4.35 -8.93
N GLU A 7 -12.57 5.58 -8.41
CA GLU A 7 -12.34 5.86 -6.98
C GLU A 7 -13.48 5.30 -6.11
N ASN A 8 -14.73 5.56 -6.48
CA ASN A 8 -15.89 5.07 -5.74
C ASN A 8 -16.03 3.53 -5.74
N ASN A 9 -15.39 2.85 -6.69
CA ASN A 9 -15.41 1.38 -6.79
C ASN A 9 -14.08 0.74 -6.39
N LEU A 10 -13.19 1.46 -5.70
CA LEU A 10 -11.88 0.95 -5.30
C LEU A 10 -11.97 -0.36 -4.48
N ILE A 11 -12.91 -0.41 -3.54
CA ILE A 11 -13.09 -1.57 -2.64
C ILE A 11 -13.72 -2.75 -3.39
N SER A 12 -14.70 -2.50 -4.25
CA SER A 12 -15.45 -3.55 -4.97
C SER A 12 -14.72 -4.07 -6.21
N ASP A 13 -13.93 -3.22 -6.87
CA ASP A 13 -13.15 -3.57 -8.07
C ASP A 13 -11.77 -2.88 -8.08
N PRO A 14 -10.86 -3.31 -7.18
CA PRO A 14 -9.50 -2.78 -7.13
C PRO A 14 -8.72 -3.07 -8.42
N LYS A 15 -9.08 -4.14 -9.17
CA LYS A 15 -8.39 -4.51 -10.42
C LYS A 15 -8.57 -3.43 -11.48
N THR A 16 -9.80 -2.91 -11.63
CA THR A 16 -10.07 -1.79 -12.54
C THR A 16 -9.38 -0.52 -12.09
N PHE A 17 -9.27 -0.27 -10.78
CA PHE A 17 -8.46 0.85 -10.29
C PHE A 17 -7.01 0.74 -10.75
N TRP A 18 -6.35 -0.38 -10.47
CA TRP A 18 -4.93 -0.59 -10.81
C TRP A 18 -4.66 -0.63 -12.32
N SER A 19 -5.60 -1.10 -13.14
CA SER A 19 -5.42 -1.14 -14.60
C SER A 19 -5.19 0.25 -15.21
N ASN A 20 -5.75 1.30 -14.59
CA ASN A 20 -5.59 2.68 -15.04
C ASN A 20 -4.18 3.25 -14.82
N PHE A 21 -3.44 2.67 -13.87
CA PHE A 21 -2.06 3.04 -13.59
C PHE A 21 -1.07 2.17 -14.39
N LYS A 22 -1.41 0.91 -14.68
CA LYS A 22 -0.53 -0.04 -15.40
C LYS A 22 -0.07 0.43 -16.79
N ASN A 23 -0.88 1.20 -17.50
CA ASN A 23 -0.59 1.61 -18.88
C ASN A 23 -0.10 3.05 -19.01
N LYS A 24 0.13 3.75 -17.90
CA LYS A 24 0.75 5.07 -17.93
C LYS A 24 2.25 4.86 -17.76
N ASN A 25 3.03 5.21 -18.79
CA ASN A 25 4.43 5.54 -18.60
C ASN A 25 4.47 6.79 -17.73
N ILE A 26 4.42 6.59 -16.42
CA ILE A 26 4.76 7.62 -15.46
C ILE A 26 6.28 7.70 -15.58
N ASN A 27 6.76 8.56 -16.49
CA ASN A 27 8.16 8.93 -16.47
C ASN A 27 8.40 9.46 -15.05
N SER A 28 9.14 8.71 -14.23
CA SER A 28 9.57 9.23 -12.94
C SER A 28 10.35 10.50 -13.26
N PRO A 29 10.05 11.64 -12.63
CA PRO A 29 10.83 12.84 -12.89
C PRO A 29 12.29 12.53 -12.54
N ASP A 30 13.22 12.91 -13.43
CA ASP A 30 14.66 12.68 -13.23
C ASP A 30 15.17 13.27 -11.91
N CYS A 31 14.48 14.29 -11.39
CA CYS A 31 14.61 14.68 -9.99
C CYS A 31 13.33 15.31 -9.42
N LEU A 32 13.17 15.21 -8.09
CA LEU A 32 12.14 15.89 -7.32
C LEU A 32 12.71 17.13 -6.64
N PHE A 33 12.17 18.31 -6.95
CA PHE A 33 12.52 19.55 -6.26
C PHE A 33 11.69 19.74 -4.98
N TYR A 34 12.37 19.79 -3.83
CA TYR A 34 11.77 20.09 -2.54
C TYR A 34 12.78 20.86 -1.66
N ASN A 35 12.34 21.91 -0.95
CA ASN A 35 13.21 22.75 -0.12
C ASN A 35 14.49 23.25 -0.82
N ASN A 36 14.38 23.64 -2.10
CA ASN A 36 15.50 24.06 -2.95
C ASN A 36 16.56 22.98 -3.22
N VAL A 37 16.25 21.71 -2.97
CA VAL A 37 17.08 20.54 -3.28
C VAL A 37 16.43 19.74 -4.41
N CYS A 38 17.20 19.37 -5.42
CA CYS A 38 16.82 18.42 -6.49
C CYS A 38 17.27 17.02 -6.03
N ASN A 39 16.30 16.17 -5.69
CA ASN A 39 16.52 14.81 -5.22
C ASN A 39 16.48 13.87 -6.42
N GLU A 40 17.59 13.20 -6.72
CA GLU A 40 17.77 12.41 -7.95
C GLU A 40 17.68 10.89 -7.72
N ASN A 41 17.89 10.42 -6.49
CA ASN A 41 17.77 8.99 -6.17
C ASN A 41 16.44 8.68 -5.47
N ASP A 42 15.96 7.46 -5.67
CA ASP A 42 14.66 7.00 -5.18
C ASP A 42 14.48 7.16 -3.66
N GLY A 43 15.57 6.99 -2.89
CA GLY A 43 15.54 7.13 -1.43
C GLY A 43 15.31 8.58 -0.99
N ASP A 44 16.08 9.51 -1.55
CA ASP A 44 15.94 10.93 -1.26
C ASP A 44 14.62 11.50 -1.76
N ILE A 45 14.13 11.03 -2.92
CA ILE A 45 12.80 11.36 -3.42
C ILE A 45 11.72 10.90 -2.42
N ALA A 46 11.80 9.66 -1.93
CA ALA A 46 10.85 9.13 -0.95
C ALA A 46 10.89 9.92 0.38
N ASN A 47 12.09 10.26 0.85
CA ASN A 47 12.27 11.07 2.06
C ASN A 47 11.72 12.48 1.89
N ALA A 48 11.95 13.14 0.75
CA ALA A 48 11.40 14.46 0.45
C ALA A 48 9.87 14.45 0.42
N PHE A 49 9.24 13.40 -0.12
CA PHE A 49 7.80 13.21 0.00
C PHE A 49 7.37 13.04 1.46
N ALA A 50 8.06 12.20 2.24
CA ALA A 50 7.74 11.99 3.65
C ALA A 50 7.83 13.29 4.46
N ASP A 51 8.88 14.09 4.25
CA ASP A 51 9.07 15.40 4.87
C ASP A 51 7.95 16.38 4.47
N TYR A 52 7.63 16.46 3.18
CA TYR A 52 6.54 17.32 2.73
C TYR A 52 5.21 16.92 3.36
N PHE A 53 4.82 15.65 3.25
CA PHE A 53 3.53 15.18 3.76
C PHE A 53 3.43 15.29 5.27
N SER A 54 4.51 15.05 6.02
CA SER A 54 4.53 15.26 7.47
C SER A 54 4.35 16.74 7.84
N SER A 55 4.90 17.67 7.05
CA SER A 55 4.78 19.12 7.30
C SER A 55 3.36 19.67 7.12
N VAL A 56 2.57 19.07 6.22
CA VAL A 56 1.18 19.48 5.94
C VAL A 56 0.15 18.61 6.66
N PHE A 57 0.58 17.51 7.28
CA PHE A 57 -0.31 16.62 8.02
C PHE A 57 -0.75 17.27 9.33
N LYS A 58 -2.06 17.43 9.51
CA LYS A 58 -2.65 17.85 10.77
C LYS A 58 -3.15 16.62 11.54
N PRO A 59 -2.63 16.34 12.74
CA PRO A 59 -3.16 15.29 13.60
C PRO A 59 -4.64 15.55 13.93
N SER A 60 -5.44 14.47 14.02
CA SER A 60 -6.87 14.55 14.33
C SER A 60 -7.18 15.12 15.72
N THR A 61 -6.18 15.30 16.58
CA THR A 61 -6.29 15.95 17.89
C THR A 61 -6.34 17.48 17.81
N ASP A 62 -5.94 18.07 16.68
CA ASP A 62 -5.83 19.52 16.49
C ASP A 62 -7.00 20.10 15.67
N LEU A 63 -8.11 19.35 15.58
CA LEU A 63 -9.35 19.82 14.96
C LEU A 63 -9.98 20.90 15.84
N ASP A 64 -9.51 22.14 15.69
CA ASP A 64 -10.30 23.31 16.09
C ASP A 64 -11.62 23.24 15.32
N GLY A 65 -12.75 23.41 16.02
CA GLY A 65 -14.11 23.06 15.56
C GLY A 65 -14.62 23.85 14.34
N ASN A 66 -13.74 24.52 13.61
CA ASN A 66 -14.00 25.38 12.47
C ASN A 66 -13.07 25.09 11.27
N ASP A 67 -12.32 23.98 11.25
CA ASP A 67 -11.55 23.60 10.05
C ASP A 67 -12.54 23.15 8.96
N ASP A 68 -12.84 24.09 8.07
CA ASP A 68 -13.79 24.03 6.96
C ASP A 68 -13.25 23.11 5.84
N CYS A 69 -12.69 21.95 6.21
CA CYS A 69 -12.45 20.84 5.31
C CYS A 69 -13.80 20.26 4.90
N LYS A 70 -14.52 21.00 4.04
CA LYS A 70 -15.60 20.48 3.19
C LYS A 70 -14.99 19.59 2.11
N SER A 71 -14.13 18.67 2.50
CA SER A 71 -13.83 17.56 1.63
C SER A 71 -15.01 16.62 1.74
N ASN A 72 -15.91 16.73 0.76
CA ASN A 72 -16.92 15.72 0.46
C ASN A 72 -16.29 14.36 0.06
N CYS A 73 -15.00 14.13 0.33
CA CYS A 73 -14.46 12.79 0.37
C CYS A 73 -14.99 12.08 1.62
N VAL A 74 -16.27 11.70 1.55
CA VAL A 74 -16.73 10.43 2.11
C VAL A 74 -16.08 9.33 1.25
N GLY A 75 -14.75 9.32 1.23
CA GLY A 75 -14.01 8.14 0.84
C GLY A 75 -14.02 7.32 2.11
N ASP A 76 -14.88 6.30 2.17
CA ASP A 76 -14.57 5.14 2.99
C ASP A 76 -13.15 4.75 2.60
N PHE A 77 -12.18 5.17 3.43
CA PHE A 77 -10.80 4.78 3.23
C PHE A 77 -10.83 3.25 3.17
N ALA A 78 -10.22 2.66 2.15
CA ALA A 78 -10.03 1.22 2.08
C ALA A 78 -9.19 0.81 3.29
N LYS A 79 -9.85 0.56 4.42
CA LYS A 79 -9.23 0.32 5.70
C LYS A 79 -9.00 -1.16 5.79
N ILE A 80 -7.76 -1.57 5.60
CA ILE A 80 -7.34 -2.93 5.87
C ILE A 80 -7.13 -3.03 7.37
N GLU A 81 -8.12 -3.57 8.08
CA GLU A 81 -8.05 -3.76 9.53
C GLU A 81 -7.24 -4.99 9.89
N SER A 82 -7.46 -6.08 9.17
CA SER A 82 -6.78 -7.35 9.36
C SER A 82 -6.90 -8.22 8.11
N VAL A 83 -5.95 -9.12 7.93
CA VAL A 83 -6.02 -10.24 7.00
C VAL A 83 -6.57 -11.45 7.74
N THR A 84 -7.62 -12.08 7.20
CA THR A 84 -8.25 -13.27 7.79
C THR A 84 -7.60 -14.55 7.30
N TYR A 85 -7.90 -15.67 7.97
CA TYR A 85 -7.45 -17.00 7.55
C TYR A 85 -7.94 -17.34 6.14
N ASP A 86 -9.20 -17.02 5.82
CA ASP A 86 -9.79 -17.32 4.52
C ASP A 86 -9.15 -16.49 3.41
N ASP A 87 -8.81 -15.22 3.68
CA ASP A 87 -8.04 -14.38 2.75
C ASP A 87 -6.68 -15.03 2.43
N MET A 88 -5.94 -15.47 3.46
CA MET A 88 -4.65 -16.15 3.30
C MET A 88 -4.77 -17.45 2.50
N VAL A 89 -5.78 -18.27 2.77
CA VAL A 89 -6.01 -19.52 2.04
C VAL A 89 -6.31 -19.24 0.56
N LEU A 90 -7.14 -18.24 0.28
CA LEU A 90 -7.50 -17.85 -1.07
C LEU A 90 -6.27 -17.33 -1.83
N ASP A 91 -5.51 -16.42 -1.23
CA ASP A 91 -4.32 -15.83 -1.84
C ASP A 91 -3.23 -16.88 -2.11
N ILE A 92 -2.94 -17.76 -1.14
CA ILE A 92 -1.95 -18.84 -1.33
C ILE A 92 -2.39 -19.81 -2.44
N ARG A 93 -3.69 -20.06 -2.58
CA ARG A 93 -4.23 -20.86 -3.67
C ARG A 93 -4.03 -20.19 -5.03
N GLU A 94 -4.15 -18.87 -5.11
CA GLU A 94 -3.95 -18.09 -6.32
C GLU A 94 -2.47 -17.86 -6.68
N LEU A 95 -1.53 -18.03 -5.73
CA LEU A 95 -0.10 -17.93 -5.99
C LEU A 95 0.32 -18.81 -7.18
N LYS A 96 1.03 -18.22 -8.14
CA LYS A 96 1.67 -18.97 -9.21
C LYS A 96 2.72 -19.90 -8.59
N SER A 97 2.67 -21.19 -8.90
CA SER A 97 3.74 -22.11 -8.52
C SER A 97 4.97 -21.81 -9.40
N SER A 98 6.00 -21.19 -8.82
CA SER A 98 7.20 -20.75 -9.53
C SER A 98 8.45 -21.01 -8.70
N LEU A 99 9.55 -21.31 -9.39
CA LEU A 99 10.90 -21.42 -8.82
C LEU A 99 11.60 -20.05 -8.72
N THR A 100 11.06 -19.02 -9.35
CA THR A 100 11.57 -17.65 -9.26
C THR A 100 11.43 -17.12 -7.85
N VAL A 101 12.47 -16.45 -7.34
CA VAL A 101 12.50 -15.89 -5.99
C VAL A 101 12.41 -14.37 -6.02
N GLY A 102 11.82 -13.80 -4.97
CA GLY A 102 11.84 -12.36 -4.71
C GLY A 102 13.09 -11.95 -3.90
N VAL A 103 13.01 -10.78 -3.27
CA VAL A 103 14.06 -10.25 -2.37
C VAL A 103 14.27 -11.11 -1.12
N ASP A 104 13.26 -11.90 -0.75
CA ASP A 104 13.28 -12.86 0.36
C ASP A 104 14.04 -14.16 0.02
N ASN A 105 14.40 -14.38 -1.24
CA ASN A 105 14.98 -15.62 -1.75
C ASN A 105 14.08 -16.86 -1.54
N ILE A 106 12.76 -16.69 -1.36
CA ILE A 106 11.81 -17.77 -1.14
C ILE A 106 10.99 -18.01 -2.42
N PRO A 107 11.05 -19.21 -3.03
CA PRO A 107 10.21 -19.54 -4.17
C PRO A 107 8.73 -19.66 -3.76
N SER A 108 7.83 -19.12 -4.58
CA SER A 108 6.39 -19.17 -4.30
C SER A 108 5.80 -20.59 -4.22
N PHE A 109 6.44 -21.58 -4.87
CA PHE A 109 6.00 -22.98 -4.75
C PHE A 109 6.17 -23.54 -3.33
N ILE A 110 7.13 -23.03 -2.53
CA ILE A 110 7.32 -23.44 -1.13
C ILE A 110 6.15 -22.94 -0.29
N ILE A 111 5.79 -21.67 -0.43
CA ILE A 111 4.66 -21.08 0.29
C ILE A 111 3.37 -21.86 -0.03
N LYS A 112 3.16 -22.17 -1.31
CA LYS A 112 1.99 -22.91 -1.77
C LYS A 112 1.98 -24.36 -1.32
N GLY A 113 3.12 -25.05 -1.39
CA GLY A 113 3.25 -26.46 -1.02
C GLY A 113 3.21 -26.71 0.48
N CYS A 114 3.65 -25.73 1.28
CA CYS A 114 3.69 -25.80 2.74
C CYS A 114 2.58 -24.95 3.40
N ALA A 115 1.52 -24.60 2.67
CA ALA A 115 0.48 -23.68 3.13
C ALA A 115 -0.09 -24.08 4.49
N GLU A 116 -0.37 -25.37 4.69
CA GLU A 116 -0.94 -25.92 5.93
C GLU A 116 -0.09 -25.61 7.19
N PHE A 117 1.23 -25.47 7.02
CA PHE A 117 2.15 -25.14 8.11
C PHE A 117 2.44 -23.64 8.21
N LEU A 118 2.35 -22.92 7.10
CA LEU A 118 2.78 -21.52 7.00
C LEU A 118 1.66 -20.51 7.25
N ILE A 119 0.37 -20.88 7.05
CA ILE A 119 -0.75 -19.92 7.11
C ILE A 119 -0.76 -19.13 8.43
N TYR A 120 -0.63 -19.79 9.59
CA TYR A 120 -0.65 -19.07 10.86
C TYR A 120 0.53 -18.13 11.05
N SER A 121 1.73 -18.54 10.63
CA SER A 121 2.92 -17.69 10.65
C SER A 121 2.75 -16.47 9.75
N LEU A 122 2.21 -16.66 8.55
CA LEU A 122 1.92 -15.58 7.60
C LEU A 122 0.83 -14.64 8.15
N LEU A 123 -0.24 -15.16 8.75
CA LEU A 123 -1.28 -14.35 9.38
C LEU A 123 -0.70 -13.41 10.45
N VAL A 124 0.19 -13.91 11.31
CA VAL A 124 0.86 -13.08 12.31
C VAL A 124 1.75 -12.04 11.64
N LEU A 125 2.54 -12.46 10.63
CA LEU A 125 3.44 -11.57 9.90
C LEU A 125 2.70 -10.41 9.24
N PHE A 126 1.56 -10.65 8.59
CA PHE A 126 0.79 -9.61 7.91
C PHE A 126 -0.02 -8.74 8.89
N ASN A 127 -0.59 -9.33 9.95
CA ASN A 127 -1.43 -8.57 10.88
C ASN A 127 -0.63 -7.76 11.90
N LEU A 128 0.62 -8.14 12.20
CA LEU A 128 1.41 -7.43 13.20
C LEU A 128 1.70 -5.97 12.79
N PRO A 129 2.21 -5.67 11.58
CA PRO A 129 2.39 -4.29 11.11
C PRO A 129 1.07 -3.52 11.01
N LEU A 130 -0.01 -4.17 10.55
CA LEU A 130 -1.34 -3.55 10.44
C LEU A 130 -1.87 -3.10 11.80
N ARG A 131 -1.61 -3.90 12.85
CA ARG A 131 -2.00 -3.59 14.23
C ARG A 131 -1.10 -2.53 14.86
N LEU A 132 0.21 -2.62 14.66
CA LEU A 132 1.18 -1.69 15.23
C LEU A 132 1.25 -0.36 14.49
N LYS A 133 0.68 -0.28 13.28
CA LYS A 133 0.84 0.87 12.37
C LYS A 133 2.31 1.20 12.10
N ALA A 134 3.16 0.18 12.12
CA ALA A 134 4.60 0.27 11.95
C ALA A 134 5.07 -0.93 11.12
N PHE A 135 5.87 -0.67 10.09
CA PHE A 135 6.50 -1.72 9.31
C PHE A 135 7.74 -2.26 10.03
N PRO A 136 8.16 -3.50 9.74
CA PRO A 136 9.41 -4.04 10.27
C PRO A 136 10.61 -3.20 9.80
N ASP A 137 11.61 -3.06 10.65
CA ASP A 137 12.92 -2.52 10.25
C ASP A 137 13.58 -3.46 9.23
N VAL A 138 14.33 -2.89 8.29
CA VAL A 138 15.02 -3.59 7.19
C VAL A 138 16.39 -4.08 7.63
#